data_AF-A0A7J2JRU9-F1
#
_entry.id   AF-A0A7J2JRU9-F1
#
_cell.length_a   1.000
_cell.length_b   1.000
_cell.length_c   1.000
_cell.angle_alpha   90.00
_cell.angle_beta   90.00
_cell.angle_gamma   90.00
#
_symmetry.space_group_name_H-M   'P 1'
#
loop_
_entity.id
_entity.type
_entity.pdbx_description
1 polymer ?
#
loop_
_entity_poly.entity_id
_entity_poly.type
_entity_poly.pdbx_seq_one_letter_code
_entity_poly.pdbx_strand_id
1 'polypeptide(L)'
;MPIDGVLLLHEVVPIREVYEEAIHFRDYLDIVLELVERVRPRLVLNGHIHRGCFTCYRFPWGSHYLRVDSSQQHRCYAVIDASDESVEVLRDGDLVERFELG
;
A
#
# COMPACT_ATOMS: atom_id res chain seq x y z
N MET A 1 6.51 14.50 12.50
CA MET A 1 5.21 14.57 13.19
C MET A 1 4.89 13.13 13.62
N PRO A 2 3.70 12.74 14.11
CA PRO A 2 3.31 11.34 14.11
C PRO A 2 2.76 10.96 12.72
N ILE A 3 2.66 9.66 12.42
CA ILE A 3 1.89 9.21 11.25
C ILE A 3 0.42 9.60 11.46
N ASP A 4 -0.05 10.62 10.73
CA ASP A 4 -1.42 11.18 10.76
C ASP A 4 -2.48 10.25 10.12
N GLY A 5 -2.34 8.93 10.29
CA GLY A 5 -3.33 7.93 9.92
C GLY A 5 -2.80 6.86 8.96
N VAL A 6 -2.94 5.60 9.37
CA VAL A 6 -2.75 4.43 8.51
C VAL A 6 -4.12 3.82 8.24
N LEU A 7 -4.48 3.66 6.96
CA LEU A 7 -5.68 2.95 6.54
C LEU A 7 -5.30 1.51 6.17
N LEU A 8 -5.80 0.55 6.95
CA LEU A 8 -5.61 -0.88 6.71
C LEU A 8 -6.81 -1.44 5.93
N LEU A 9 -6.55 -2.01 4.76
CA LEU A 9 -7.55 -2.72 3.97
C LEU A 9 -7.04 -4.13 3.68
N HIS A 10 -7.94 -5.12 3.61
CA HIS A 10 -7.55 -6.44 3.12
C HIS A 10 -7.38 -6.41 1.59
N GLU A 11 -8.41 -5.89 0.91
CA GLU A 11 -8.51 -5.79 -0.54
C GLU A 11 -7.62 -4.71 -1.14
N VAL A 12 -7.40 -4.76 -2.46
CA VAL A 12 -6.68 -3.70 -3.20
C VAL A 12 -7.54 -2.48 -3.44
N VAL A 13 -6.93 -1.30 -3.32
CA VAL A 13 -7.52 -0.07 -3.85
C VAL A 13 -7.50 -0.19 -5.38
N PRO A 14 -8.61 0.13 -6.09
CA PRO A 14 -8.68 0.01 -7.55
C PRO A 14 -7.88 1.13 -8.25
N ILE A 15 -6.56 1.09 -8.11
CA ILE A 15 -5.64 2.01 -8.76
C ILE A 15 -5.42 1.52 -10.19
N ARG A 16 -6.00 2.21 -11.18
CA ARG A 16 -5.95 1.79 -12.60
C ARG A 16 -4.51 1.70 -13.10
N GLU A 17 -3.68 2.70 -12.82
CA GLU A 17 -2.28 2.78 -13.21
C GLU A 17 -1.44 1.59 -12.71
N VAL A 18 -1.91 0.92 -11.65
CA VAL A 18 -1.21 -0.20 -11.03
C VAL A 18 -1.81 -1.55 -11.45
N TYR A 19 -3.14 -1.62 -11.55
CA TYR A 19 -3.88 -2.87 -11.64
C TYR A 19 -4.75 -3.03 -12.89
N GLU A 20 -4.62 -2.17 -13.90
CA GLU A 20 -5.43 -2.21 -15.15
C GLU A 20 -5.51 -3.61 -15.78
N GLU A 21 -4.41 -4.38 -15.73
CA GLU A 21 -4.33 -5.74 -16.29
C GLU A 21 -4.62 -6.87 -15.27
N ALA A 22 -4.75 -6.53 -13.99
CA ALA A 22 -4.77 -7.50 -12.89
C ALA A 22 -6.14 -7.62 -12.20
N ILE A 23 -7.00 -6.60 -12.30
CA ILE A 23 -8.32 -6.60 -11.67
C ILE A 23 -9.42 -6.17 -12.64
N HIS A 24 -10.62 -6.70 -12.43
CA HIS A 24 -11.82 -6.19 -13.11
C HIS A 24 -12.40 -5.03 -12.31
N PHE A 25 -12.28 -3.83 -12.87
CA PHE A 25 -12.85 -2.61 -12.28
C PHE A 25 -14.37 -2.67 -12.37
N ARG A 26 -15.03 -2.60 -11.22
CA ARG A 26 -16.48 -2.49 -11.09
C ARG A 26 -16.79 -1.14 -10.46
N ASP A 27 -17.84 -0.47 -10.92
CA ASP A 27 -18.19 0.89 -10.51
C ASP A 27 -18.30 1.07 -8.98
N TYR A 28 -18.75 0.03 -8.26
CA TYR A 28 -18.84 0.11 -6.81
C TYR A 28 -17.47 0.20 -6.10
N LEU A 29 -16.36 -0.18 -6.75
CA LEU A 29 -15.03 -0.10 -6.17
C LEU A 29 -14.51 1.34 -6.11
N ASP A 30 -15.04 2.23 -6.95
CA ASP A 30 -14.65 3.64 -6.99
C ASP A 30 -14.89 4.34 -5.63
N ILE A 31 -15.85 3.86 -4.84
CA ILE A 31 -16.10 4.36 -3.48
C ILE A 31 -14.87 4.21 -2.56
N VAL A 32 -14.04 3.19 -2.79
CA VAL A 32 -12.81 2.98 -2.00
C VAL A 32 -11.77 4.03 -2.38
N LEU A 33 -11.65 4.34 -3.67
CA LEU A 33 -10.75 5.40 -4.14
C LEU A 33 -11.20 6.76 -3.61
N GLU A 34 -12.50 7.07 -3.69
CA GLU A 34 -13.10 8.28 -3.13
C GLU A 34 -12.86 8.41 -1.63
N LEU A 35 -12.98 7.31 -0.87
CA LEU A 35 -12.70 7.28 0.56
C LEU A 35 -11.23 7.64 0.84
N VAL A 36 -10.29 7.02 0.11
CA VAL A 36 -8.85 7.30 0.26
C VAL A 36 -8.53 8.76 -0.08
N GLU A 37 -9.11 9.31 -1.14
CA GLU A 37 -8.94 10.71 -1.53
C GLU A 37 -9.50 11.69 -0.49
N ARG A 38 -10.63 11.35 0.13
CA ARG A 38 -11.30 12.22 1.10
C ARG A 38 -10.65 12.17 2.49
N VAL A 39 -10.24 10.99 2.93
CA VAL A 39 -9.58 10.79 4.23
C VAL A 39 -8.11 11.22 4.17
N ARG A 40 -7.45 11.04 3.03
CA ARG A 40 -6.02 11.33 2.81
C ARG A 40 -5.12 10.73 3.90
N PRO A 41 -5.22 9.41 4.16
CA PRO A 41 -4.29 8.78 5.10
C PRO A 41 -2.86 8.94 4.58
N ARG A 42 -1.87 9.02 5.48
CA ARG A 42 -0.46 9.06 5.06
C ARG A 42 -0.07 7.76 4.37
N LEU A 43 -0.58 6.63 4.88
CA LEU A 43 -0.34 5.31 4.32
C LEU A 43 -1.65 4.52 4.20
N VAL A 44 -1.90 3.95 3.03
CA VAL A 44 -2.84 2.86 2.80
C VAL A 44 -2.02 1.57 2.69
N LEU A 45 -2.32 0.59 3.54
CA LEU A 45 -1.62 -0.69 3.58
C LEU A 45 -2.60 -1.84 3.35
N ASN A 46 -2.23 -2.78 2.48
CA ASN A 46 -3.03 -3.96 2.18
C ASN A 46 -2.20 -5.16 1.69
N GLY A 47 -2.91 -6.25 1.35
CA GLY A 47 -2.34 -7.48 0.79
C GLY A 47 -3.17 -8.02 -0.37
N HIS A 48 -3.67 -9.25 -0.22
CA HIS A 48 -4.58 -9.96 -1.13
C HIS A 48 -4.00 -10.40 -2.49
N ILE A 49 -3.48 -9.49 -3.30
CA ILE A 49 -2.99 -9.83 -4.65
C ILE A 49 -1.55 -10.36 -4.60
N HIS A 50 -1.37 -11.59 -5.11
CA HIS A 50 -0.08 -12.26 -5.26
C HIS A 50 0.67 -11.85 -6.53
N ARG A 51 1.04 -10.57 -6.65
CA ARG A 51 1.77 -10.01 -7.81
C ARG A 51 3.16 -9.50 -7.40
N GLY A 52 4.07 -10.41 -7.09
CA GLY A 52 5.41 -10.05 -6.62
C GLY A 52 5.44 -9.60 -5.16
N CYS A 53 6.64 -9.26 -4.67
CA CYS A 53 6.91 -8.96 -3.26
C CYS A 53 6.05 -7.83 -2.69
N PHE A 54 5.96 -6.71 -3.42
CA PHE A 54 5.16 -5.56 -3.04
C PHE A 54 4.75 -4.74 -4.25
N THR A 55 3.88 -3.77 -4.03
CA THR A 55 3.62 -2.66 -4.95
C THR A 55 3.47 -1.39 -4.14
N CYS A 56 4.19 -0.36 -4.55
CA CYS A 56 4.05 0.99 -4.02
C CYS A 56 3.41 1.90 -5.08
N TYR A 57 2.61 2.84 -4.62
CA TYR A 57 2.07 3.92 -5.45
C TYR A 57 1.93 5.19 -4.60
N ARG A 58 2.16 6.35 -5.19
CA ARG A 58 1.90 7.63 -4.54
C ARG A 58 0.72 8.29 -5.22
N PHE A 59 -0.35 8.53 -4.47
CA PHE A 59 -1.52 9.20 -5.00
C PHE A 59 -1.22 10.68 -5.31
N PRO A 60 -1.92 11.29 -6.28
CA PRO A 60 -1.76 12.71 -6.59
C PRO A 60 -2.00 13.66 -5.40
N TRP A 61 -2.81 13.25 -4.41
CA TRP A 61 -3.08 13.99 -3.19
C TRP A 61 -2.11 13.69 -2.02
N GLY A 62 -1.03 12.93 -2.28
CA GLY A 62 0.09 12.76 -1.36
C GLY A 62 0.10 11.46 -0.56
N SER A 63 -1.04 10.76 -0.42
CA SER A 63 -1.12 9.46 0.26
C SER A 63 -0.18 8.42 -0.36
N HIS A 64 0.49 7.63 0.46
CA HIS A 64 1.24 6.45 0.03
C HIS A 64 0.33 5.22 0.03
N TYR A 65 0.46 4.37 -0.98
CA TYR A 65 -0.15 3.05 -1.04
C TYR A 65 0.94 1.99 -1.03
N LEU A 66 0.80 1.00 -0.16
CA LEU A 66 1.66 -0.17 -0.11
C LEU A 66 0.79 -1.44 -0.07
N ARG A 67 0.95 -2.29 -1.08
CA ARG A 67 0.50 -3.68 -1.05
C ARG A 67 1.70 -4.57 -0.82
N VAL A 68 1.66 -5.45 0.18
CA VAL A 68 2.74 -6.42 0.44
C VAL A 68 2.22 -7.85 0.37
N ASP A 69 3.02 -8.77 -0.19
CA ASP A 69 2.67 -10.20 -0.26
C ASP A 69 3.48 -11.02 0.75
N SER A 70 2.84 -11.37 1.86
CA SER A 70 3.40 -12.19 2.93
C SER A 70 3.15 -13.70 2.76
N SER A 71 2.74 -14.14 1.56
CA SER A 71 2.64 -15.56 1.25
C SER A 71 3.98 -16.28 1.41
N GLN A 72 3.91 -17.61 1.56
CA GLN A 72 5.10 -18.47 1.62
C GLN A 72 5.95 -18.39 0.34
N GLN A 73 5.36 -17.98 -0.80
CA GLN A 73 6.08 -17.80 -2.05
C GLN A 73 6.96 -16.55 -2.04
N HIS A 74 6.41 -15.42 -1.59
CA HIS A 74 7.09 -14.12 -1.67
C HIS A 74 7.85 -13.75 -0.40
N ARG A 75 7.32 -14.14 0.78
CA ARG A 75 7.95 -13.95 2.10
C ARG A 75 8.31 -12.49 2.40
N CYS A 76 7.48 -11.58 1.88
CA CYS A 76 7.67 -10.15 2.06
C CYS A 76 6.78 -9.58 3.17
N TYR A 77 7.27 -8.58 3.88
CA TYR A 77 6.53 -7.90 4.93
C TYR A 77 6.97 -6.44 5.04
N ALA A 78 6.09 -5.60 5.58
CA ALA A 78 6.36 -4.19 5.80
C ALA A 78 6.64 -3.94 7.29
N VAL A 79 7.65 -3.13 7.58
CA VAL A 79 7.92 -2.59 8.91
C VAL A 79 7.69 -1.08 8.84
N ILE A 80 6.86 -0.57 9.74
CA ILE A 80 6.53 0.85 9.81
C ILE A 80 7.21 1.41 11.06
N ASP A 81 8.13 2.36 10.88
CA ASP A 81 8.71 3.11 11.98
C ASP A 81 7.94 4.43 12.13
N ALA A 82 7.14 4.52 13.19
CA ALA A 82 6.34 5.71 13.47
C ALA A 82 7.17 6.90 13.98
N SER A 83 8.38 6.67 14.47
CA SER A 83 9.27 7.72 14.99
C SER A 83 10.04 8.39 13.86
N ASP A 84 10.48 7.56 12.91
CA ASP A 84 11.22 7.97 11.71
C ASP A 84 10.28 8.28 10.53
N GLU A 85 8.98 8.00 10.69
CA GLU A 85 7.95 8.14 9.64
C GLU A 85 8.31 7.40 8.35
N SER A 86 8.99 6.27 8.47
CA SER A 86 9.49 5.48 7.36
C SER A 86 8.79 4.12 7.28
N VAL A 87 8.76 3.57 6.06
CA VAL A 87 8.27 2.22 5.80
C VAL A 87 9.34 1.47 5.05
N GLU A 88 9.67 0.29 5.58
CA GLU A 88 10.60 -0.65 4.99
C GLU A 88 9.85 -1.89 4.52
N VAL A 89 10.14 -2.32 3.30
CA VAL A 89 9.70 -3.62 2.78
C VAL A 89 10.87 -4.57 2.86
N LEU A 90 10.70 -5.66 3.60
CA LEU A 90 11.70 -6.69 3.74
C LEU A 90 11.25 -7.97 3.06
N ARG A 91 12.21 -8.75 2.59
CA ARG A 91 12.03 -10.12 2.13
C ARG A 91 13.02 -10.99 2.87
N ASP A 92 12.52 -11.95 3.64
CA ASP A 92 13.39 -12.85 4.42
C ASP A 92 14.37 -12.16 5.37
N GLY A 93 14.03 -10.95 5.82
CA GLY A 93 14.89 -10.13 6.69
C GLY A 93 15.83 -9.19 5.94
N ASP A 94 15.92 -9.31 4.62
CA ASP A 94 16.70 -8.40 3.78
C ASP A 94 15.83 -7.22 3.34
N LEU A 95 16.37 -6.00 3.46
CA LEU A 95 15.70 -4.79 3.00
C LEU A 95 15.60 -4.80 1.47
N VAL A 96 14.38 -4.65 0.94
CA VAL A 96 14.10 -4.61 -0.49
C VAL A 96 13.79 -3.18 -0.95
N GLU A 97 13.04 -2.44 -0.15
CA GLU A 97 12.65 -1.07 -0.47
C GLU A 97 12.44 -0.28 0.83
N ARG A 98 12.71 1.02 0.78
CA ARG A 98 12.44 1.93 1.88
C ARG A 98 11.90 3.25 1.36
N PHE A 99 10.83 3.75 1.98
CA PHE A 99 10.29 5.07 1.66
C PHE A 99 9.86 5.83 2.89
N GLU A 100 10.02 7.15 2.79
CA GLU A 100 9.64 8.12 3.82
C GLU A 100 8.19 8.57 3.57
N LEU A 101 7.37 8.69 4.61
CA LEU A 101 5.95 9.05 4.55
C LEU A 101 5.68 10.56 4.57
N GLY A 102 6.72 11.36 4.33
CA GLY A 102 6.77 12.84 4.22
C GLY A 102 5.49 13.63 4.45
#